data_AF-A0A7C4NB85-F1
#
_entry.id   AF-A0A7C4NB85-F1
#
_cell.length_a   1.000
_cell.length_b   1.000
_cell.length_c   1.000
_cell.angle_alpha   90.00
_cell.angle_beta   90.00
_cell.angle_gamma   90.00
#
_symmetry.space_group_name_H-M   'P 1'
#
loop_
_entity.id
_entity.type
_entity.pdbx_description
1 polymer ?
#
loop_
_entity_poly.entity_id
_entity_poly.type
_entity_poly.pdbx_seq_one_letter_code
_entity_poly.pdbx_strand_id
1 'polypeptide(L)'
;MKLNFNRKERTMLIVIGINLAVIILKFILARASDSLAMSASAWHSFADIFVNVFVLAGLMAARVEAASSKRTGRFSLIENGVALVVAGFIIAMGINIFGQVAGHPMHALTNLGLVTLFSLLTIVAAFISSRLLLYVGRQEDSPALIASGYHAQMEVWSSVVVVLGLAGSALGIQSLDRAAAVLVVVFVAFAGYDIGSSALAALRARRPLQVDHAHHHRSMWRAFLPTAIVTLLVLYLASGFYVVQPGEQAVVRRFGVVIDPRVGEGLHYRLPWPVDQVDVLSVTNVRRAETDRALMLTGDENLINVRLGVTAADDTLPERLLQEARPDGGAAGVLPDLKRMLRTYYELRDWDENG
;
A
#
# COMPACT_ATOMS: atom_id res chain seq x y z
N MET A 1 2.93 23.40 -43.37
CA MET A 1 1.91 24.22 -42.69
C MET A 1 2.41 24.53 -41.28
N LYS A 2 2.93 25.74 -41.02
CA LYS A 2 3.40 26.10 -39.65
C LYS A 2 2.15 26.41 -38.81
N LEU A 3 1.81 25.54 -37.85
CA LEU A 3 0.74 25.82 -36.89
C LEU A 3 1.16 27.02 -36.02
N ASN A 4 0.63 28.21 -36.34
CA ASN A 4 0.77 29.38 -35.48
C ASN A 4 -0.21 29.26 -34.31
N PHE A 5 0.25 28.62 -33.23
CA PHE A 5 -0.49 28.53 -31.98
C PHE A 5 -0.59 29.90 -31.30
N ASN A 6 -1.78 30.23 -30.78
CA ASN A 6 -1.99 31.43 -29.98
C ASN A 6 -1.43 31.22 -28.55
N ARG A 7 -1.31 32.30 -27.76
CA ARG A 7 -0.70 32.25 -26.42
C ARG A 7 -1.34 31.19 -25.51
N LYS A 8 -2.67 31.10 -25.50
CA LYS A 8 -3.46 30.06 -24.79
C LYS A 8 -3.05 28.63 -25.17
N GLU A 9 -3.02 28.33 -26.47
CA GLU A 9 -2.71 27.01 -27.00
C GLU A 9 -1.25 26.62 -26.71
N ARG A 10 -0.31 27.57 -26.86
CA ARG A 10 1.11 27.36 -26.53
C ARG A 10 1.30 27.02 -25.06
N THR A 11 0.66 27.78 -24.16
CA THR A 11 0.72 27.52 -22.74
C THR A 11 0.19 26.14 -22.40
N MET A 12 -0.95 25.74 -22.98
CA MET A 12 -1.53 24.42 -22.76
C MET A 12 -0.60 23.30 -23.25
N LEU A 13 0.02 23.46 -24.43
CA LEU A 13 1.01 22.50 -24.96
C LEU A 13 2.24 22.36 -24.05
N ILE A 14 2.76 23.48 -23.53
CA ILE A 14 3.90 23.47 -22.58
C ILE A 14 3.50 22.67 -21.33
N VAL A 15 2.31 22.90 -20.78
CA VAL A 15 1.83 22.19 -19.58
C VAL A 15 1.61 20.71 -19.84
N ILE A 16 1.05 20.34 -20.99
CA ILE A 16 0.92 18.92 -21.39
C ILE A 16 2.30 18.25 -21.45
N GLY A 17 3.31 18.93 -22.00
CA GLY A 17 4.69 18.44 -22.03
C GLY A 17 5.29 18.23 -20.63
N ILE A 18 5.09 19.19 -19.73
CA ILE A 18 5.52 19.08 -18.33
C ILE A 18 4.82 17.89 -17.64
N ASN A 19 3.50 17.77 -17.81
CA ASN A 19 2.72 16.71 -17.20
C ASN A 19 3.15 15.32 -17.71
N LEU A 20 3.46 15.18 -19.00
CA LEU A 20 3.99 13.93 -19.54
C LEU A 20 5.30 13.51 -18.86
N ALA A 21 6.23 14.45 -18.64
CA ALA A 21 7.46 14.19 -17.91
C ALA A 21 7.20 13.81 -16.45
N VAL A 22 6.26 14.48 -15.78
CA VAL A 22 5.83 14.16 -14.41
C VAL A 22 5.25 12.75 -14.32
N ILE A 23 4.43 12.35 -15.29
CA ILE A 23 3.79 11.02 -15.31
C ILE A 23 4.83 9.93 -15.47
N ILE A 24 5.77 10.08 -16.40
CA ILE A 24 6.88 9.15 -16.58
C ILE A 24 7.67 9.03 -15.27
N LEU A 25 8.00 10.16 -14.64
CA LEU A 25 8.69 10.16 -13.35
C LEU A 25 7.87 9.43 -12.27
N LYS A 26 6.57 9.73 -12.13
CA LYS A 26 5.69 9.07 -11.14
C LYS A 26 5.62 7.56 -11.35
N PHE A 27 5.52 7.07 -12.58
CA PHE A 27 5.54 5.62 -12.85
C PHE A 27 6.88 4.96 -12.49
N ILE A 28 8.01 5.63 -12.79
CA ILE A 28 9.34 5.15 -12.38
C ILE A 28 9.42 5.09 -10.85
N LEU A 29 8.98 6.14 -10.15
CA LEU A 29 8.98 6.21 -8.69
C LEU A 29 8.04 5.16 -8.05
N ALA A 30 6.85 4.96 -8.62
CA ALA A 30 5.90 3.94 -8.16
C ALA A 30 6.53 2.54 -8.26
N ARG A 31 7.12 2.22 -9.40
CA ARG A 31 7.74 0.90 -9.62
C ARG A 31 9.00 0.69 -8.78
N ALA A 32 9.76 1.76 -8.53
CA ALA A 32 10.99 1.72 -7.74
C ALA A 32 10.77 1.64 -6.22
N SER A 33 9.58 2.04 -5.73
CA SER A 33 9.23 2.00 -4.30
C SER A 33 8.23 0.92 -3.91
N ASP A 34 7.49 0.40 -4.88
CA ASP A 34 6.29 -0.43 -4.66
C ASP A 34 5.21 0.30 -3.84
N SER A 35 5.17 1.64 -3.95
CA SER A 35 4.20 2.49 -3.25
C SER A 35 2.84 2.48 -3.93
N LEU A 36 1.80 2.19 -3.14
CA LEU A 36 0.41 2.25 -3.56
C LEU A 36 -0.02 3.70 -3.79
N ALA A 37 0.43 4.63 -2.94
CA ALA A 37 0.07 6.04 -3.07
C ALA A 37 0.68 6.68 -4.33
N MET A 38 1.96 6.39 -4.61
CA MET A 38 2.63 6.87 -5.81
C MET A 38 2.04 6.25 -7.08
N SER A 39 1.70 4.96 -7.05
CA SER A 39 1.00 4.28 -8.16
C SER A 39 -0.36 4.91 -8.44
N ALA A 40 -1.17 5.15 -7.40
CA ALA A 40 -2.47 5.80 -7.50
C ALA A 40 -2.35 7.20 -8.13
N SER A 41 -1.37 7.98 -7.69
CA SER A 41 -1.12 9.32 -8.22
C SER A 41 -0.60 9.29 -9.67
N ALA A 42 0.21 8.30 -10.05
CA ALA A 42 0.69 8.15 -11.42
C ALA A 42 -0.45 7.90 -12.40
N TRP A 43 -1.36 6.98 -12.06
CA TRP A 43 -2.53 6.68 -12.88
C TRP A 43 -3.50 7.86 -12.96
N HIS A 44 -3.67 8.63 -11.87
CA HIS A 44 -4.47 9.85 -11.88
C HIS A 44 -3.90 10.88 -12.86
N SER A 45 -2.61 11.21 -12.76
CA SER A 45 -1.97 12.15 -13.66
C SER A 45 -2.05 11.67 -15.12
N PHE A 46 -1.97 10.36 -15.38
CA PHE A 46 -2.17 9.81 -16.72
C PHE A 46 -3.57 10.08 -17.27
N ALA A 47 -4.63 9.92 -16.47
CA ALA A 47 -5.99 10.29 -16.88
C ALA A 47 -6.12 11.79 -17.18
N ASP A 48 -5.42 12.64 -16.43
CA ASP A 48 -5.43 14.09 -16.61
C ASP A 48 -4.78 14.55 -17.94
N ILE A 49 -3.90 13.76 -18.56
CA ILE A 49 -3.42 14.06 -19.93
C ILE A 49 -4.61 14.18 -20.87
N PHE A 50 -5.56 13.25 -20.80
CA PHE A 50 -6.71 13.26 -21.68
C PHE A 50 -7.52 14.54 -21.48
N VAL A 51 -7.83 14.89 -20.23
CA VAL A 51 -8.54 16.15 -19.88
C VAL A 51 -7.81 17.36 -20.49
N ASN A 52 -6.49 17.43 -20.34
CA ASN A 52 -5.69 18.53 -20.87
C ASN A 52 -5.68 18.57 -22.42
N VAL A 53 -5.63 17.42 -23.08
CA VAL A 53 -5.75 17.33 -24.54
C VAL A 53 -7.15 17.76 -25.00
N PHE A 54 -8.21 17.41 -24.25
CA PHE A 54 -9.57 17.87 -24.52
C PHE A 54 -9.70 19.37 -24.43
N VAL A 55 -9.17 19.97 -23.36
CA VAL A 55 -9.17 21.43 -23.20
C VAL A 55 -8.43 22.11 -24.35
N LEU A 56 -7.28 21.57 -24.78
CA LEU A 56 -6.57 22.09 -25.96
C LEU A 56 -7.40 21.98 -27.24
N ALA A 57 -8.04 20.84 -27.49
CA ALA A 57 -8.91 20.64 -28.64
C ALA A 57 -10.11 21.62 -28.63
N GLY A 58 -10.73 21.82 -27.47
CA GLY A 58 -11.80 22.81 -27.28
C GLY A 58 -11.36 24.24 -27.56
N LEU A 59 -10.16 24.63 -27.12
CA LEU A 59 -9.57 25.94 -27.41
C LEU A 59 -9.32 26.13 -28.92
N MET A 60 -8.80 25.11 -29.60
CA MET A 60 -8.56 25.15 -31.05
C MET A 60 -9.88 25.20 -31.83
N ALA A 61 -10.90 24.43 -31.42
CA ALA A 61 -12.22 24.44 -32.03
C ALA A 61 -12.90 25.80 -31.87
N ALA A 62 -12.87 26.39 -30.67
CA ALA A 62 -13.41 27.71 -30.41
C ALA A 62 -12.74 28.80 -31.27
N ARG A 63 -11.44 28.67 -31.53
CA ARG A 63 -10.70 29.57 -32.45
C ARG A 63 -11.18 29.42 -33.90
N VAL A 64 -11.32 28.19 -34.38
CA VAL A 64 -11.80 27.92 -35.75
C VAL A 64 -13.22 28.44 -35.93
N GLU A 65 -14.09 28.24 -34.93
CA GLU A 65 -15.47 28.74 -34.94
C GLU A 65 -15.51 30.28 -34.90
N ALA A 66 -14.67 30.93 -34.10
CA ALA A 66 -14.55 32.40 -34.12
C ALA A 66 -14.08 32.96 -35.48
N ALA A 67 -13.34 32.17 -36.26
CA ALA A 67 -12.90 32.55 -37.61
C ALA A 67 -13.91 32.20 -38.72
N SER A 68 -14.95 31.40 -38.40
CA SER A 68 -15.95 30.88 -39.35
C SER A 68 -17.33 31.50 -39.08
N SER A 69 -17.98 32.05 -40.10
CA SER A 69 -19.39 32.52 -40.00
C SER A 69 -20.40 31.39 -39.72
N LYS A 70 -20.02 30.12 -39.93
CA LYS A 70 -20.86 28.95 -39.62
C LYS A 70 -20.56 28.42 -38.21
N ARG A 71 -21.56 28.53 -37.34
CA ARG A 71 -21.61 27.90 -36.02
C ARG A 71 -21.81 26.40 -36.18
N THR A 72 -20.72 25.64 -36.17
CA THR A 72 -20.78 24.20 -36.48
C THR A 72 -20.88 23.43 -35.17
N GLY A 73 -22.09 23.25 -34.64
CA GLY A 73 -22.37 22.58 -33.35
C GLY A 73 -21.98 21.09 -33.25
N ARG A 74 -21.16 20.59 -34.17
CA ARG A 74 -20.80 19.18 -34.38
C ARG A 74 -19.64 18.71 -33.47
N PHE A 75 -18.92 19.63 -32.82
CA PHE A 75 -17.86 19.32 -31.85
C PHE A 75 -18.37 18.95 -30.45
N SER A 76 -19.57 19.41 -30.07
CA SER A 76 -20.16 19.15 -28.74
C SER A 76 -20.44 17.66 -28.44
N LEU A 77 -20.72 16.86 -29.48
CA LEU A 77 -21.01 15.43 -29.34
C LEU A 77 -19.74 14.61 -29.05
N ILE A 78 -18.61 15.00 -29.64
CA ILE A 78 -17.32 14.35 -29.41
C ILE A 78 -16.80 14.71 -28.01
N GLU A 79 -16.97 15.97 -27.57
CA GLU A 79 -16.64 16.39 -26.20
C GLU A 79 -17.36 15.57 -25.13
N ASN A 80 -18.69 15.43 -25.24
CA ASN A 80 -19.47 14.64 -24.29
C ASN A 80 -19.07 13.16 -24.29
N GLY A 81 -18.82 12.59 -25.49
CA GLY A 81 -18.41 11.20 -25.64
C GLY A 81 -17.07 10.91 -24.98
N VAL A 82 -16.07 11.77 -25.17
CA VAL A 82 -14.77 11.50 -24.56
C VAL A 82 -14.72 11.86 -23.07
N ALA A 83 -15.46 12.88 -22.63
CA ALA A 83 -15.60 13.15 -21.20
C ALA A 83 -16.17 11.93 -20.45
N LEU A 84 -17.12 11.20 -21.05
CA LEU A 84 -17.63 9.94 -20.49
C LEU A 84 -16.58 8.82 -20.47
N VAL A 85 -15.76 8.67 -21.52
CA VAL A 85 -14.67 7.68 -21.56
C VAL A 85 -13.63 7.97 -20.50
N VAL A 86 -13.22 9.23 -20.35
CA VAL A 86 -12.25 9.66 -19.32
C VAL A 86 -12.83 9.45 -17.92
N ALA A 87 -14.08 9.85 -17.68
CA ALA A 87 -14.74 9.60 -16.39
C ALA A 87 -14.84 8.10 -16.07
N GLY A 88 -15.18 7.27 -17.06
CA GLY A 88 -15.20 5.81 -16.92
C GLY A 88 -13.82 5.23 -16.60
N PHE A 89 -12.76 5.72 -17.24
CA PHE A 89 -11.38 5.31 -16.98
C PHE A 89 -10.95 5.69 -15.54
N ILE A 90 -11.27 6.90 -15.10
CA ILE A 90 -11.01 7.38 -13.74
C ILE A 90 -11.69 6.48 -12.69
N ILE A 91 -12.97 6.14 -12.90
CA ILE A 91 -13.72 5.27 -11.99
C ILE A 91 -13.12 3.85 -11.97
N ALA A 92 -12.84 3.28 -13.13
CA ALA A 92 -12.24 1.94 -13.25
C ALA A 92 -10.88 1.87 -12.51
N MET A 93 -10.09 2.93 -12.62
CA MET A 93 -8.82 3.06 -11.93
C MET A 93 -9.00 3.15 -10.40
N GLY A 94 -9.98 3.92 -9.93
CA GLY A 94 -10.33 3.98 -8.50
C GLY A 94 -10.71 2.61 -7.93
N ILE A 95 -11.49 1.81 -8.66
CA ILE A 95 -11.85 0.44 -8.27
C ILE A 95 -10.62 -0.46 -8.22
N ASN A 96 -9.74 -0.38 -9.23
CA ASN A 96 -8.54 -1.20 -9.30
C ASN A 96 -7.60 -0.94 -8.11
N ILE A 97 -7.35 0.33 -7.79
CA ILE A 97 -6.49 0.71 -6.64
C ILE A 97 -7.13 0.31 -5.32
N PHE A 98 -8.45 0.49 -5.17
CA PHE A 98 -9.16 0.05 -3.97
C PHE A 98 -8.99 -1.46 -3.74
N GLY A 99 -9.09 -2.26 -4.80
CA GLY A 99 -8.81 -3.70 -4.76
C GLY A 99 -7.37 -4.02 -4.33
N GLN A 100 -6.38 -3.27 -4.83
CA GLN A 100 -4.98 -3.43 -4.41
C GLN A 100 -4.79 -3.10 -2.92
N VAL A 101 -5.40 -2.01 -2.44
CA VAL A 101 -5.34 -1.58 -1.03
C VAL A 101 -5.96 -2.62 -0.10
N ALA A 102 -7.06 -3.25 -0.48
CA ALA A 102 -7.75 -4.25 0.32
C ALA A 102 -7.06 -5.63 0.30
N GLY A 103 -6.47 -6.01 -0.84
CA GLY A 103 -5.96 -7.36 -1.06
C GLY A 103 -4.45 -7.57 -0.91
N HIS A 104 -3.62 -6.51 -0.92
CA HIS A 104 -2.17 -6.68 -0.81
C HIS A 104 -1.71 -6.72 0.66
N PRO A 105 -0.86 -7.68 1.06
CA PRO A 105 -0.14 -7.62 2.33
C PRO A 105 0.71 -6.34 2.41
N MET A 106 0.96 -5.84 3.61
CA MET A 106 1.92 -4.75 3.82
C MET A 106 3.32 -5.22 3.41
N HIS A 107 3.78 -4.84 2.22
CA HIS A 107 5.15 -5.08 1.78
C HIS A 107 6.03 -3.93 2.25
N ALA A 108 7.29 -4.24 2.60
CA ALA A 108 8.26 -3.22 2.94
C ALA A 108 8.61 -2.41 1.67
N LEU A 109 8.30 -1.11 1.68
CA LEU A 109 8.67 -0.22 0.58
C LEU A 109 10.20 -0.19 0.43
N THR A 110 10.66 -0.20 -0.82
CA THR A 110 12.08 -0.14 -1.13
C THR A 110 12.49 1.28 -1.52
N ASN A 111 13.76 1.64 -1.32
CA ASN A 111 14.33 2.92 -1.79
C ASN A 111 13.56 4.19 -1.36
N LEU A 112 12.91 4.15 -0.19
CA LEU A 112 12.03 5.22 0.32
C LEU A 112 12.67 6.61 0.34
N GLY A 113 13.94 6.72 0.72
CA GLY A 113 14.64 8.01 0.83
C GLY A 113 14.75 8.74 -0.52
N LEU A 114 15.29 8.05 -1.54
CA LEU A 114 15.44 8.62 -2.89
C LEU A 114 14.09 8.89 -3.53
N VAL A 115 13.14 7.96 -3.38
CA VAL A 115 11.81 8.11 -3.99
C VAL A 115 11.05 9.30 -3.39
N THR A 116 11.11 9.48 -2.06
CA THR A 116 10.53 10.65 -1.39
C THR A 116 11.18 11.95 -1.89
N LEU A 117 12.51 12.00 -2.04
CA LEU A 117 13.19 13.19 -2.56
C LEU A 117 12.76 13.52 -4.00
N PHE A 118 12.77 12.54 -4.90
CA PHE A 118 12.36 12.77 -6.30
C PHE A 118 10.87 13.09 -6.43
N SER A 119 10.02 12.58 -5.53
CA SER A 119 8.59 12.92 -5.52
C SER A 119 8.33 14.40 -5.26
N LEU A 120 9.24 15.11 -4.55
CA LEU A 120 9.15 16.56 -4.39
C LEU A 120 9.25 17.31 -5.72
N LEU A 121 10.00 16.79 -6.70
CA LEU A 121 10.07 17.39 -8.04
C LEU A 121 8.71 17.37 -8.74
N THR A 122 7.89 16.34 -8.48
CA THR A 122 6.53 16.26 -9.06
C THR A 122 5.62 17.35 -8.50
N ILE A 123 5.76 17.71 -7.21
CA ILE A 123 5.04 18.83 -6.59
C ILE A 123 5.46 20.15 -7.23
N VAL A 124 6.77 20.37 -7.41
CA VAL A 124 7.30 21.60 -8.01
C VAL A 124 6.79 21.75 -9.45
N ALA A 125 6.84 20.68 -10.24
CA ALA A 125 6.34 20.69 -11.61
C ALA A 125 4.83 20.99 -11.67
N ALA A 126 4.02 20.34 -10.83
CA ALA A 126 2.58 20.60 -10.75
C ALA A 126 2.28 22.05 -10.30
N PHE A 127 3.08 22.59 -9.38
CA PHE A 127 2.95 23.97 -8.92
C PHE A 127 3.26 24.96 -10.04
N ILE A 128 4.33 24.73 -10.80
CA ILE A 128 4.69 25.54 -11.97
C ILE A 128 3.57 25.49 -13.01
N SER A 129 3.07 24.30 -13.36
CA SER A 129 1.95 24.11 -14.28
C SER A 129 0.72 24.90 -13.84
N SER A 130 0.34 24.78 -12.55
CA SER A 130 -0.80 25.52 -11.98
C SER A 130 -0.61 27.04 -12.08
N ARG A 131 0.57 27.55 -11.70
CA ARG A 131 0.85 28.99 -11.76
C ARG A 131 0.84 29.52 -13.18
N LEU A 132 1.41 28.78 -14.13
CA LEU A 132 1.44 29.15 -15.53
C LEU A 132 0.02 29.23 -16.13
N LEU A 133 -0.81 28.21 -15.87
CA LEU A 133 -2.20 28.17 -16.34
C LEU A 133 -3.04 29.30 -15.77
N LEU A 134 -2.93 29.57 -14.46
CA LEU A 134 -3.69 30.65 -13.81
C LEU A 134 -3.23 32.04 -14.25
N TYR A 135 -1.92 32.22 -14.45
CA TYR A 135 -1.36 33.48 -14.91
C TYR A 135 -1.82 33.80 -16.34
N VAL A 136 -1.63 32.88 -17.28
CA VAL A 136 -2.04 33.09 -18.68
C VAL A 136 -3.55 33.09 -18.81
N GLY A 137 -4.25 32.24 -18.07
CA GLY A 137 -5.71 32.18 -18.06
C GLY A 137 -6.36 33.51 -17.65
N ARG A 138 -5.80 34.21 -16.66
CA ARG A 138 -6.31 35.53 -16.24
C ARG A 138 -5.96 36.66 -17.21
N GLN A 139 -4.82 36.58 -17.89
CA GLN A 139 -4.42 37.59 -18.86
C GLN A 139 -5.18 37.50 -20.18
N GLU A 140 -5.49 36.28 -20.59
CA GLU A 140 -6.20 35.99 -21.84
C GLU A 140 -7.71 35.84 -21.64
N ASP A 141 -8.21 36.19 -20.44
CA ASP A 141 -9.58 36.02 -19.97
C ASP A 141 -10.20 34.70 -20.43
N SER A 142 -9.49 33.61 -20.13
CA SER A 142 -9.82 32.27 -20.60
C SER A 142 -10.33 31.41 -19.44
N PRO A 143 -11.66 31.22 -19.33
CA PRO A 143 -12.24 30.35 -18.31
C PRO A 143 -11.68 28.94 -18.35
N ALA A 144 -11.41 28.40 -19.55
CA ALA A 144 -10.83 27.08 -19.74
C ALA A 144 -9.42 26.95 -19.12
N LEU A 145 -8.51 27.89 -19.36
CA LEU A 145 -7.17 27.85 -18.74
C LEU A 145 -7.23 28.09 -17.24
N ILE A 146 -8.12 28.97 -16.76
CA ILE A 146 -8.30 29.21 -15.33
C ILE A 146 -8.80 27.94 -14.64
N ALA A 147 -9.78 27.26 -15.23
CA ALA A 147 -10.31 26.00 -14.75
C ALA A 147 -9.22 24.91 -14.70
N SER A 148 -8.48 24.71 -15.79
CA SER A 148 -7.33 23.78 -15.81
C SER A 148 -6.27 24.17 -14.78
N GLY A 149 -6.07 25.46 -14.53
CA GLY A 149 -5.11 25.94 -13.53
C GLY A 149 -5.51 25.60 -12.09
N TYR A 150 -6.81 25.64 -11.78
CA TYR A 150 -7.32 25.13 -10.51
C TYR A 150 -7.33 23.59 -10.46
N HIS A 151 -7.58 22.90 -11.56
CA HIS A 151 -7.41 21.44 -11.63
C HIS A 151 -5.96 21.03 -11.33
N ALA A 152 -4.98 21.71 -11.92
CA ALA A 152 -3.57 21.52 -11.61
C ALA A 152 -3.21 21.83 -10.15
N GLN A 153 -3.99 22.67 -9.44
CA GLN A 153 -3.81 22.80 -7.99
C GLN A 153 -4.19 21.49 -7.28
N MET A 154 -5.24 20.76 -7.71
CA MET A 154 -5.66 19.47 -7.09
C MET A 154 -4.54 18.46 -7.17
N GLU A 155 -3.83 18.46 -8.28
CA GLU A 155 -2.67 17.63 -8.50
C GLU A 155 -1.49 17.97 -7.57
N VAL A 156 -1.28 19.26 -7.25
CA VAL A 156 -0.28 19.67 -6.24
C VAL A 156 -0.62 19.08 -4.88
N TRP A 157 -1.86 19.25 -4.41
CA TRP A 157 -2.26 18.79 -3.09
C TRP A 157 -2.32 17.26 -2.97
N SER A 158 -2.78 16.56 -4.01
CA SER A 158 -2.73 15.10 -4.04
C SER A 158 -1.28 14.60 -4.03
N SER A 159 -0.37 15.27 -4.76
CA SER A 159 1.05 14.94 -4.72
C SER A 159 1.68 15.22 -3.35
N VAL A 160 1.29 16.30 -2.66
CA VAL A 160 1.70 16.57 -1.26
C VAL A 160 1.27 15.44 -0.33
N VAL A 161 0.02 14.96 -0.43
CA VAL A 161 -0.46 13.83 0.38
C VAL A 161 0.37 12.57 0.13
N VAL A 162 0.70 12.27 -1.13
CA VAL A 162 1.54 11.13 -1.49
C VAL A 162 2.94 11.26 -0.89
N VAL A 163 3.57 12.44 -0.99
CA VAL A 163 4.89 12.67 -0.40
C VAL A 163 4.87 12.53 1.11
N LEU A 164 3.81 13.00 1.79
CA LEU A 164 3.64 12.79 3.22
C LEU A 164 3.47 11.31 3.57
N GLY A 165 2.72 10.56 2.75
CA GLY A 165 2.59 9.10 2.90
C GLY A 165 3.92 8.37 2.76
N LEU A 166 4.70 8.71 1.73
CA LEU A 166 6.04 8.16 1.48
C LEU A 166 7.04 8.54 2.58
N ALA A 167 7.07 9.81 2.99
CA ALA A 167 7.93 10.29 4.06
C ALA A 167 7.59 9.61 5.40
N GLY A 168 6.30 9.48 5.70
CA GLY A 168 5.83 8.76 6.89
C GLY A 168 6.22 7.29 6.88
N SER A 169 6.12 6.64 5.72
CA SER A 169 6.62 5.27 5.58
C SER A 169 8.14 5.18 5.65
N ALA A 170 8.88 6.21 5.22
CA ALA A 170 10.33 6.26 5.34
C ALA A 170 10.78 6.35 6.81
N LEU A 171 9.94 6.91 7.67
CA LEU A 171 10.11 6.92 9.12
C LEU A 171 9.70 5.59 9.78
N GLY A 172 9.19 4.62 9.03
CA GLY A 172 8.80 3.30 9.54
C GLY A 172 7.29 3.08 9.68
N ILE A 173 6.46 4.10 9.39
CA ILE A 173 4.99 3.99 9.46
C ILE A 173 4.44 3.53 8.11
N GLN A 174 4.55 2.23 7.81
CA GLN A 174 4.14 1.67 6.52
C GLN A 174 2.64 1.86 6.19
N SER A 175 1.79 2.04 7.21
CA SER A 175 0.36 2.31 7.05
C SER A 175 0.06 3.67 6.40
N LEU A 176 0.98 4.65 6.47
CA LEU A 176 0.77 5.99 5.92
C LEU A 176 0.73 6.01 4.40
N ASP A 177 1.50 5.16 3.72
CA ASP A 177 1.43 5.02 2.26
C ASP A 177 0.04 4.51 1.84
N ARG A 178 -0.47 3.47 2.50
CA ARG A 178 -1.82 2.95 2.24
C ARG A 178 -2.90 4.01 2.52
N ALA A 179 -2.78 4.75 3.61
CA ALA A 179 -3.72 5.82 3.94
C ALA A 179 -3.71 6.94 2.89
N ALA A 180 -2.53 7.35 2.42
CA ALA A 180 -2.38 8.30 1.34
C ALA A 180 -2.98 7.78 0.03
N ALA A 181 -2.80 6.49 -0.30
CA ALA A 181 -3.39 5.86 -1.47
C ALA A 181 -4.93 5.91 -1.45
N VAL A 182 -5.56 5.54 -0.32
CA VAL A 182 -7.02 5.63 -0.14
C VAL A 182 -7.51 7.05 -0.35
N LEU A 183 -6.82 8.02 0.25
CA LEU A 183 -7.19 9.43 0.16
C LEU A 183 -7.11 9.93 -1.30
N VAL A 184 -6.05 9.57 -2.02
CA VAL A 184 -5.93 9.87 -3.46
C VAL A 184 -7.08 9.23 -4.24
N VAL A 185 -7.43 7.96 -3.99
CA VAL A 185 -8.57 7.31 -4.66
C VAL A 185 -9.88 8.05 -4.42
N VAL A 186 -10.14 8.50 -3.19
CA VAL A 186 -11.34 9.29 -2.86
C VAL A 186 -11.37 10.60 -3.65
N PHE A 187 -10.24 11.30 -3.75
CA PHE A 187 -10.15 12.55 -4.50
C PHE A 187 -10.39 12.34 -6.00
N VAL A 188 -9.75 11.32 -6.54
CA VAL A 188 -9.88 10.92 -7.95
C VAL A 188 -11.31 10.52 -8.27
N ALA A 189 -11.97 9.76 -7.38
CA ALA A 189 -13.36 9.38 -7.54
C ALA A 189 -14.31 10.58 -7.52
N PHE A 190 -14.08 11.55 -6.61
CA PHE A 190 -14.88 12.78 -6.58
C PHE A 190 -14.73 13.58 -7.87
N ALA A 191 -13.50 13.79 -8.35
CA ALA A 191 -13.24 14.48 -9.60
C ALA A 191 -13.88 13.74 -10.80
N GLY A 192 -13.77 12.42 -10.84
CA GLY A 192 -14.41 11.58 -11.87
C GLY A 192 -15.93 11.68 -11.85
N TYR A 193 -16.55 11.71 -10.67
CA TYR A 193 -17.99 11.91 -10.51
C TYR A 193 -18.45 13.29 -10.99
N ASP A 194 -17.72 14.35 -10.63
CA ASP A 194 -18.05 15.73 -11.05
C ASP A 194 -17.99 15.88 -12.58
N ILE A 195 -16.90 15.39 -13.19
CA ILE A 195 -16.72 15.42 -14.65
C ILE A 195 -17.77 14.53 -15.35
N GLY A 196 -17.95 13.30 -14.87
CA GLY A 196 -18.85 12.33 -15.48
C GLY A 196 -20.32 12.74 -15.38
N SER A 197 -20.75 13.26 -14.23
CA SER A 197 -22.11 13.75 -14.03
C SER A 197 -22.40 14.97 -14.90
N SER A 198 -21.44 15.89 -15.01
CA SER A 198 -21.52 17.06 -15.90
C SER A 198 -21.63 16.66 -17.37
N ALA A 199 -20.81 15.71 -17.82
CA ALA A 199 -20.85 15.19 -19.19
C ALA A 199 -22.17 14.47 -19.50
N LEU A 200 -22.68 13.68 -18.56
CA LEU A 200 -23.95 12.97 -18.72
C LEU A 200 -25.14 13.93 -18.75
N ALA A 201 -25.12 14.98 -17.92
CA ALA A 201 -26.14 16.03 -17.93
C ALA A 201 -26.15 16.79 -19.26
N ALA A 202 -24.98 17.14 -19.79
CA ALA A 202 -24.86 17.80 -21.09
C ALA A 202 -25.39 16.92 -22.24
N LEU A 203 -25.08 15.62 -22.21
CA LEU A 203 -25.60 14.65 -23.18
C LEU A 203 -27.13 14.56 -23.12
N ARG A 204 -27.70 14.45 -21.91
CA ARG A 204 -29.16 14.39 -21.70
C ARG A 204 -29.86 15.66 -22.18
N ALA A 205 -29.25 16.82 -21.94
CA ALA A 205 -29.81 18.12 -22.33
C ALA A 205 -29.61 18.46 -23.82
N ARG A 206 -28.83 17.66 -24.58
CA ARG A 206 -28.35 18.00 -25.95
C ARG A 206 -27.76 19.41 -26.05
N ARG A 207 -27.13 19.88 -24.98
CA ARG A 207 -26.45 21.18 -24.93
C ARG A 207 -24.94 20.95 -25.04
N PRO A 208 -24.19 21.91 -25.61
CA PRO A 208 -22.74 21.89 -25.48
C PRO A 208 -22.38 21.86 -24.00
N LEU A 209 -21.31 21.12 -23.66
CA LEU A 209 -20.78 21.03 -22.31
C LEU A 209 -20.40 22.45 -21.86
N GLN A 210 -21.32 23.14 -21.18
CA GLN A 210 -21.01 24.37 -20.46
C GLN A 210 -20.35 23.94 -19.17
N VAL A 211 -19.06 23.73 -19.32
CA VAL A 211 -18.11 23.44 -18.27
C VAL A 211 -17.95 24.73 -17.45
N ASP A 212 -18.95 25.08 -16.64
CA ASP A 212 -18.90 26.17 -15.67
C ASP A 212 -17.99 25.77 -14.49
N HIS A 213 -16.71 25.51 -14.80
CA HIS A 213 -15.68 25.13 -13.84
C HIS A 213 -15.21 26.30 -12.94
N ALA A 214 -15.72 27.51 -13.14
CA ALA A 214 -15.21 28.71 -12.47
C ALA A 214 -15.73 28.90 -11.04
N HIS A 215 -16.95 28.45 -10.72
CA HIS A 215 -17.61 28.79 -9.45
C HIS A 215 -17.60 27.68 -8.38
N HIS A 216 -17.57 26.39 -8.75
CA HIS A 216 -17.62 25.30 -7.77
C HIS A 216 -16.26 25.03 -7.07
N HIS A 217 -15.16 25.31 -7.77
CA HIS A 217 -13.82 24.88 -7.37
C HIS A 217 -13.35 25.53 -6.05
N ARG A 218 -13.58 26.85 -5.88
CA ARG A 218 -13.14 27.62 -4.69
C ARG A 218 -13.74 27.12 -3.36
N SER A 219 -14.93 26.54 -3.38
CA SER A 219 -15.59 25.98 -2.20
C SER A 219 -14.99 24.64 -1.80
N MET A 220 -14.78 23.76 -2.78
CA MET A 220 -14.21 22.43 -2.56
C MET A 220 -12.82 22.54 -1.92
N TRP A 221 -11.98 23.50 -2.33
CA TRP A 221 -10.65 23.76 -1.76
C TRP A 221 -10.61 24.00 -0.25
N ARG A 222 -11.59 24.74 0.28
CA ARG A 222 -11.65 25.04 1.72
C ARG A 222 -12.06 23.83 2.54
N ALA A 223 -12.81 22.90 1.93
CA ALA A 223 -13.21 21.64 2.56
C ALA A 223 -12.14 20.54 2.40
N PHE A 224 -11.33 20.57 1.34
CA PHE A 224 -10.34 19.52 1.05
C PHE A 224 -9.22 19.40 2.07
N LEU A 225 -8.58 20.52 2.44
CA LEU A 225 -7.44 20.48 3.36
C LEU A 225 -7.82 19.91 4.75
N PRO A 226 -8.90 20.37 5.42
CA PRO A 226 -9.30 19.79 6.69
C PRO A 226 -9.78 18.34 6.54
N THR A 227 -10.50 17.97 5.47
CA THR A 227 -10.95 16.58 5.29
C THR A 227 -9.78 15.63 5.04
N ALA A 228 -8.77 16.03 4.25
CA ALA A 228 -7.55 15.26 4.04
C ALA A 228 -6.82 15.01 5.36
N ILE A 229 -6.62 16.07 6.16
CA ILE A 229 -5.92 16.01 7.45
C ILE A 229 -6.68 15.12 8.43
N VAL A 230 -8.00 15.33 8.56
CA VAL A 230 -8.85 14.50 9.43
C VAL A 230 -8.81 13.04 8.98
N THR A 231 -8.87 12.76 7.69
CA THR A 231 -8.83 11.39 7.15
C THR A 231 -7.48 10.72 7.45
N LEU A 232 -6.36 11.41 7.22
CA LEU A 232 -5.03 10.91 7.57
C LEU A 232 -4.89 10.69 9.07
N LEU A 233 -5.43 11.58 9.90
CA LEU A 233 -5.36 11.49 11.36
C LEU A 233 -6.23 10.33 11.89
N VAL A 234 -7.43 10.14 11.35
CA VAL A 234 -8.30 9.01 11.67
C VAL A 234 -7.65 7.70 11.26
N LEU A 235 -7.08 7.61 10.05
CA LEU A 235 -6.39 6.40 9.57
C LEU A 235 -5.10 6.12 10.37
N TYR A 236 -4.38 7.16 10.77
CA TYR A 236 -3.22 7.04 11.64
C TYR A 236 -3.61 6.50 13.02
N LEU A 237 -4.64 7.06 13.66
CA LEU A 237 -5.16 6.54 14.93
C LEU A 237 -5.70 5.13 14.81
N ALA A 238 -6.39 4.80 13.70
CA ALA A 238 -6.90 3.47 13.43
C ALA A 238 -5.80 2.44 13.20
N SER A 239 -4.61 2.85 12.74
CA SER A 239 -3.45 1.95 12.62
C SER A 239 -2.92 1.43 13.97
N GLY A 240 -3.42 1.97 15.08
CA GLY A 240 -3.18 1.46 16.43
C GLY A 240 -3.93 0.17 16.76
N PHE A 241 -4.94 -0.23 15.99
CA PHE A 241 -5.64 -1.50 16.20
C PHE A 241 -4.80 -2.68 15.68
N TYR A 242 -4.63 -3.71 16.49
CA TYR A 242 -4.01 -4.97 16.11
C TYR A 242 -4.72 -6.16 16.75
N VAL A 243 -4.62 -7.33 16.12
CA VAL A 243 -5.27 -8.56 16.58
C VAL A 243 -4.19 -9.57 16.93
N VAL A 244 -4.30 -10.18 18.11
CA VAL A 244 -3.46 -11.29 18.56
C VAL A 244 -4.24 -12.58 18.34
N GLN A 245 -3.70 -13.50 17.53
CA GLN A 245 -4.38 -14.75 17.21
C GLN A 245 -4.29 -15.74 18.39
N PRO A 246 -5.22 -16.71 18.48
CA PRO A 246 -5.12 -17.78 19.46
C PRO A 246 -3.79 -18.54 19.33
N GLY A 247 -3.05 -18.67 20.43
CA GLY A 247 -1.73 -19.30 20.46
C GLY A 247 -0.54 -18.34 20.25
N GLU A 248 -0.81 -17.05 20.04
CA GLU A 248 0.18 -15.96 20.02
C GLU A 248 0.11 -15.12 21.31
N GLN A 249 1.23 -14.48 21.68
CA GLN A 249 1.28 -13.42 22.69
C GLN A 249 1.98 -12.22 22.09
N ALA A 250 1.46 -11.03 22.37
CA ALA A 250 2.07 -9.78 21.97
C ALA A 250 2.82 -9.14 23.14
N VAL A 251 4.00 -8.57 22.83
CA VAL A 251 4.77 -7.73 23.75
C VAL A 251 4.66 -6.28 23.27
N VAL A 252 4.10 -5.41 24.11
CA VAL A 252 3.96 -3.98 23.81
C VAL A 252 5.11 -3.20 24.44
N ARG A 253 5.90 -2.53 23.60
CA ARG A 253 7.02 -1.66 23.99
C ARG A 253 6.65 -0.20 23.73
N ARG A 254 6.59 0.63 24.77
CA ARG A 254 6.43 2.08 24.64
C ARG A 254 7.78 2.77 24.77
N PHE A 255 8.21 3.48 23.73
CA PHE A 255 9.55 4.10 23.68
C PHE A 255 10.68 3.13 24.07
N GLY A 256 10.57 1.85 23.69
CA GLY A 256 11.53 0.80 24.02
C GLY A 256 11.39 0.18 25.41
N VAL A 257 10.52 0.70 26.28
CA VAL A 257 10.21 0.12 27.59
C VAL A 257 9.03 -0.85 27.43
N VAL A 258 9.18 -2.09 27.91
CA VAL A 258 8.08 -3.06 27.93
C VAL A 258 7.03 -2.60 28.95
N ILE A 259 5.84 -2.23 28.46
CA ILE A 259 4.71 -1.87 29.33
C ILE A 259 3.85 -3.09 29.60
N ASP A 260 3.60 -3.88 28.57
CA ASP A 260 2.81 -5.10 28.67
C ASP A 260 3.58 -6.29 28.10
N PRO A 261 4.10 -7.18 28.96
CA PRO A 261 4.93 -8.29 28.53
C PRO A 261 4.13 -9.49 28.02
N ARG A 262 2.80 -9.56 28.25
CA ARG A 262 1.98 -10.71 27.85
C ARG A 262 0.55 -10.29 27.50
N VAL A 263 0.40 -9.64 26.35
CA VAL A 263 -0.92 -9.36 25.80
C VAL A 263 -1.49 -10.65 25.22
N GLY A 264 -2.61 -11.10 25.78
CA GLY A 264 -3.33 -12.31 25.38
C GLY A 264 -4.11 -12.14 24.06
N GLU A 265 -4.77 -13.22 23.64
CA GLU A 265 -5.57 -13.26 22.41
C GLU A 265 -6.69 -12.20 22.41
N GLY A 266 -7.02 -11.66 21.23
CA GLY A 266 -8.09 -10.67 21.05
C GLY A 266 -7.69 -9.41 20.30
N LEU A 267 -8.64 -8.46 20.19
CA LEU A 267 -8.44 -7.15 19.58
C LEU A 267 -7.86 -6.19 20.62
N HIS A 268 -6.70 -5.62 20.32
CA HIS A 268 -6.00 -4.69 21.19
C HIS A 268 -5.73 -3.37 20.48
N TYR A 269 -5.56 -2.32 21.27
CA TYR A 269 -5.19 -1.00 20.79
C TYR A 269 -3.83 -0.60 21.36
N ARG A 270 -2.92 -0.18 20.47
CA ARG A 270 -1.67 0.47 20.81
C ARG A 270 -1.67 1.91 20.32
N LEU A 271 -0.88 2.77 20.95
CA LEU A 271 -0.61 4.06 20.34
C LEU A 271 0.19 3.84 19.04
N PRO A 272 -0.19 4.46 17.91
CA PRO A 272 0.55 4.34 16.67
C PRO A 272 2.03 4.75 16.85
N TRP A 273 2.91 4.17 16.04
CA TRP A 273 4.33 4.52 16.00
C TRP A 273 4.49 6.04 15.85
N PRO A 274 5.38 6.72 16.63
CA PRO A 274 6.56 6.19 17.31
C PRO A 274 6.38 5.81 18.78
N VAL A 275 5.16 5.90 19.33
CA VAL A 275 4.94 5.75 20.76
C VAL A 275 5.03 4.29 21.20
N ASP A 276 4.22 3.41 20.61
CA ASP A 276 4.20 1.98 20.93
C ASP A 276 4.66 1.11 19.74
N GLN A 277 5.43 0.07 20.04
CA GLN A 277 5.83 -1.02 19.14
C GLN A 277 5.27 -2.33 19.68
N VAL A 278 4.87 -3.25 18.79
CA VAL A 278 4.32 -4.55 19.19
C VAL A 278 5.03 -5.65 18.43
N ASP A 279 5.51 -6.63 19.18
CA ASP A 279 6.07 -7.87 18.65
C ASP A 279 5.13 -9.00 19.03
N VAL A 280 4.58 -9.69 18.03
CA VAL A 280 3.71 -10.84 18.22
C VAL A 280 4.57 -12.10 18.14
N LEU A 281 4.53 -12.93 19.17
CA LEU A 281 5.31 -14.15 19.31
C LEU A 281 4.37 -15.35 19.44
N SER A 282 4.57 -16.38 18.63
CA SER A 282 3.83 -17.64 18.75
C SER A 282 4.31 -18.40 20.00
N VAL A 283 3.45 -18.53 21.01
CA VAL A 283 3.76 -19.20 22.28
C VAL A 283 3.41 -20.69 22.24
N THR A 284 2.67 -21.12 21.22
CA THR A 284 2.21 -22.50 21.09
C THR A 284 2.99 -23.22 19.98
N ASN A 285 4.27 -23.49 20.23
CA ASN A 285 4.94 -24.62 19.58
C ASN A 285 5.02 -25.75 20.61
N VAL A 286 3.86 -26.30 20.98
CA VAL A 286 3.87 -27.68 21.48
C VAL A 286 4.26 -28.53 20.28
N ARG A 287 5.55 -28.93 20.20
CA ARG A 287 6.00 -29.99 19.30
C ARG A 287 5.32 -31.28 19.72
N ARG A 288 4.03 -31.41 19.44
CA ARG A 288 3.35 -32.69 19.51
C ARG A 288 3.76 -33.40 18.23
N ALA A 289 4.75 -34.28 18.35
CA ALA A 289 5.04 -35.24 17.32
C ALA A 289 3.79 -36.12 17.17
N GLU A 290 2.90 -35.76 16.25
CA GLU A 290 1.89 -36.68 15.76
C GLU A 290 2.62 -37.74 14.95
N THR A 291 2.97 -38.82 15.61
CA THR A 291 3.32 -40.05 14.91
C THR A 291 2.02 -40.54 14.30
N ASP A 292 1.94 -40.56 12.97
CA ASP A 292 0.95 -41.36 12.25
C ASP A 292 0.88 -42.72 12.94
N ARG A 293 -0.32 -43.30 13.08
CA ARG A 293 -0.51 -44.68 13.53
C ARG A 293 0.16 -45.63 12.53
N ALA A 294 1.47 -45.69 12.55
CA ALA A 294 2.26 -46.78 12.06
C ALA A 294 2.01 -47.90 13.05
N LEU A 295 1.51 -49.03 12.56
CA LEU A 295 1.57 -50.30 13.25
C LEU A 295 3.04 -50.55 13.61
N MET A 296 3.44 -50.17 14.82
CA MET A 296 4.78 -50.40 15.32
C MET A 296 4.91 -51.88 15.63
N LEU A 297 5.76 -52.57 14.88
CA LEU A 297 6.39 -53.78 15.41
C LEU A 297 7.43 -53.29 16.43
N THR A 298 7.46 -53.90 17.61
CA THR A 298 8.32 -53.56 18.76
C THR A 298 9.84 -53.61 18.46
N GLY A 299 10.23 -53.86 17.21
CA GLY A 299 11.61 -53.81 16.74
C GLY A 299 12.07 -52.41 16.29
N ASP A 300 11.16 -51.56 15.79
CA ASP A 300 11.53 -50.32 15.05
C ASP A 300 11.42 -49.04 15.89
N GLU A 301 11.21 -49.15 17.21
CA GLU A 301 11.05 -48.01 18.13
C GLU A 301 12.30 -47.11 18.18
N ASN A 302 13.50 -47.67 17.95
CA ASN A 302 14.74 -46.90 18.02
C ASN A 302 14.90 -45.89 16.88
N LEU A 303 14.38 -46.18 15.69
CA LEU A 303 14.45 -45.27 14.55
C LEU A 303 13.73 -43.94 14.83
N ILE A 304 12.69 -44.00 15.67
CA ILE A 304 11.96 -42.81 16.13
C ILE A 304 12.79 -42.05 17.17
N ASN A 305 13.41 -42.75 18.12
CA ASN A 305 14.27 -42.13 19.14
C ASN A 305 15.42 -41.36 18.49
N VAL A 306 16.12 -41.97 17.54
CA VAL A 306 17.21 -41.33 16.78
C VAL A 306 16.70 -40.11 15.99
N ARG A 307 15.50 -40.20 15.38
CA ARG A 307 14.88 -39.07 14.67
C ARG A 307 14.46 -37.93 15.60
N LEU A 308 14.15 -38.23 16.86
CA LEU A 308 13.86 -37.26 17.92
C LEU A 308 15.13 -36.73 18.61
N GLY A 309 16.32 -37.23 18.22
CA GLY A 309 17.61 -36.82 18.77
C GLY A 309 17.96 -37.48 20.09
N VAL A 310 17.24 -38.55 20.48
CA VAL A 310 17.56 -39.41 21.62
C VAL A 310 18.50 -40.50 21.12
N THR A 311 19.66 -40.62 21.75
CA THR A 311 20.75 -41.51 21.32
C THR A 311 21.11 -42.50 22.43
N ALA A 312 22.03 -43.43 22.14
CA ALA A 312 22.56 -44.35 23.15
C ALA A 312 23.18 -43.66 24.38
N ALA A 313 23.55 -42.38 24.27
CA ALA A 313 24.03 -41.59 25.41
C ALA A 313 22.92 -41.23 26.42
N ASP A 314 21.66 -41.24 25.97
CA ASP A 314 20.49 -40.89 26.77
C ASP A 314 19.84 -42.12 27.42
N ASP A 315 20.23 -43.34 27.00
CA ASP A 315 19.76 -44.59 27.56
C ASP A 315 20.34 -44.82 28.95
N THR A 316 19.49 -44.68 29.96
CA THR A 316 19.89 -44.85 31.36
C THR A 316 18.84 -45.59 32.19
N LEU A 317 19.29 -46.20 33.27
CA LEU A 317 18.41 -46.81 34.27
C LEU A 317 18.01 -45.78 35.33
N PRO A 318 16.87 -45.98 36.03
CA PRO A 318 16.51 -45.17 37.18
C PRO A 318 17.67 -45.03 38.17
N GLU A 319 17.88 -43.81 38.65
CA GLU A 319 19.03 -43.43 39.48
C GLU A 319 19.23 -44.36 40.70
N ARG A 320 18.13 -44.78 41.32
CA ARG A 320 18.11 -45.77 42.41
C ARG A 320 18.84 -47.06 42.07
N LEU A 321 18.69 -47.58 40.85
CA LEU A 321 19.33 -48.83 40.44
C LEU A 321 20.83 -48.66 40.15
N LEU A 322 21.28 -47.44 39.89
CA LEU A 322 22.68 -47.13 39.58
C LEU A 322 23.48 -46.76 40.83
N GLN A 323 22.83 -46.27 41.88
CA GLN A 323 23.50 -45.76 43.09
C GLN A 323 23.20 -46.60 44.35
N GLU A 324 22.01 -47.19 44.46
CA GLU A 324 21.62 -47.94 45.65
C GLU A 324 21.69 -49.45 45.41
N ALA A 325 22.69 -50.09 46.03
CA ALA A 325 22.82 -51.54 45.98
C ALA A 325 21.65 -52.19 46.73
N ARG A 326 21.14 -53.31 46.19
CA ARG A 326 20.04 -54.03 46.82
C ARG A 326 20.45 -54.56 48.20
N PRO A 327 19.60 -54.43 49.23
CA PRO A 327 19.95 -54.82 50.59
C PRO A 327 19.96 -56.35 50.81
N ASP A 328 19.22 -57.10 50.00
CA ASP A 328 18.97 -58.52 50.18
C ASP A 328 18.70 -59.26 48.84
N GLY A 329 18.82 -60.60 48.85
CA GLY A 329 18.63 -61.48 47.70
C GLY A 329 19.91 -61.84 46.92
N GLY A 330 19.77 -62.57 45.81
CA GLY A 330 20.89 -63.13 45.02
C GLY A 330 21.77 -62.11 44.28
N ALA A 331 21.38 -60.82 44.29
CA ALA A 331 22.16 -59.71 43.72
C ALA A 331 22.42 -58.61 44.79
N ALA A 332 22.35 -58.95 46.07
CA ALA A 332 22.61 -58.03 47.17
C ALA A 332 24.04 -57.45 47.05
N GLY A 333 24.17 -56.14 47.28
CA GLY A 333 25.47 -55.46 47.23
C GLY A 333 26.04 -55.20 45.82
N VAL A 334 25.37 -55.61 44.74
CA VAL A 334 25.87 -55.45 43.37
C VAL A 334 25.09 -54.35 42.63
N LEU A 335 25.83 -53.39 42.06
CA LEU A 335 25.29 -52.39 41.14
C LEU A 335 25.46 -52.86 39.68
N PRO A 336 24.49 -52.58 38.79
CA PRO A 336 24.58 -52.93 37.38
C PRO A 336 25.64 -52.10 36.66
N ASP A 337 26.51 -52.76 35.89
CA ASP A 337 27.44 -52.10 34.97
C ASP A 337 26.68 -51.69 33.70
N LEU A 338 26.06 -50.51 33.76
CA LEU A 338 25.22 -49.98 32.68
C LEU A 338 25.97 -49.90 31.35
N LYS A 339 27.25 -49.51 31.37
CA LYS A 339 28.05 -49.35 30.14
C LYS A 339 28.23 -50.68 29.41
N ARG A 340 28.54 -51.74 30.16
CA ARG A 340 28.66 -53.08 29.59
C ARG A 340 27.31 -53.63 29.15
N MET A 341 26.27 -53.42 29.94
CA MET A 341 24.93 -53.91 29.65
C MET A 341 24.34 -53.26 28.39
N LEU A 342 24.48 -51.94 28.23
CA LEU A 342 24.03 -51.22 27.03
C LEU A 342 24.76 -51.71 25.78
N ARG A 343 26.09 -51.86 25.83
CA ARG A 343 26.85 -52.41 24.70
C ARG A 343 26.32 -53.78 24.27
N THR A 344 26.15 -54.70 25.21
CA THR A 344 25.62 -56.04 24.90
C THR A 344 24.17 -55.99 24.41
N TYR A 345 23.35 -55.07 24.93
CA TYR A 345 21.98 -54.89 24.47
C TYR A 345 21.90 -54.41 23.02
N TYR A 346 22.75 -53.45 22.64
CA TYR A 346 22.83 -52.91 21.28
C TYR A 346 23.38 -53.94 20.29
N GLU A 347 24.44 -54.68 20.67
CA GLU A 347 25.00 -55.77 19.86
C GLU A 347 23.97 -56.88 19.59
N LEU A 348 23.14 -57.24 20.58
CA LEU A 348 22.07 -58.25 20.41
C LEU A 348 20.91 -57.77 19.53
N ARG A 349 20.76 -56.46 19.37
CA ARG A 349 19.72 -55.82 18.55
C ARG A 349 20.22 -55.46 17.15
N ASP A 350 21.50 -55.70 16.85
CA ASP A 350 22.16 -55.29 15.60
C ASP A 350 22.13 -53.77 15.40
N TRP A 351 22.23 -53.00 16.50
CA TRP A 351 22.25 -51.54 16.53
C TRP A 351 23.68 -51.00 16.66
N ASP A 352 23.97 -49.87 16.02
CA ASP A 352 25.27 -49.21 16.13
C ASP A 352 25.37 -48.29 17.37
N GLU A 353 26.53 -47.69 17.65
CA GLU A 353 26.72 -46.84 18.84
C GLU A 353 25.83 -45.57 18.87
N ASN A 354 25.13 -45.25 17.78
CA ASN A 354 24.20 -44.12 17.67
C ASN A 354 22.73 -44.54 17.62
N GLY A 355 22.44 -45.83 17.45
CA GLY A 355 21.09 -46.41 17.47
C GLY A 355 20.66 -47.04 16.15
#